data_AF-A0A975MTU1-F1
#
_entry.id   AF-A0A975MTU1-F1
#
_cell.length_a   1.000
_cell.length_b   1.000
_cell.length_c   1.000
_cell.angle_alpha   90.00
_cell.angle_beta   90.00
_cell.angle_gamma   90.00
#
_symmetry.space_group_name_H-M   'P 1'
#
loop_
_entity.id
_entity.type
_entity.pdbx_description
1 polymer ?
#
loop_
_entity_poly.entity_id
_entity_poly.type
_entity_poly.pdbx_seq_one_letter_code
_entity_poly.pdbx_strand_id
1 'polypeptide(L)' 'MTPDSQAQREVVDQVTITLTREFGGRLSEGWVRDIVRGARHDLDGQIVPEALGEMLHRLASHRLTRVLHVG' A
#
# COMPACT_ATOMS: atom_id res chain seq x y z
N MET A 1 -12.37 -12.96 13.86
CA MET A 1 -11.39 -12.26 12.99
C MET A 1 -11.60 -12.80 11.60
N THR A 2 -12.02 -11.99 10.63
CA THR A 2 -12.25 -12.48 9.26
C THR A 2 -10.90 -12.62 8.54
N PRO A 3 -10.73 -13.61 7.64
CA PRO A 3 -9.49 -13.82 6.89
C PRO A 3 -9.03 -12.56 6.13
N ASP A 4 -9.97 -11.74 5.66
CA ASP A 4 -9.68 -10.44 5.03
C ASP A 4 -8.89 -9.50 5.94
N SER A 5 -9.18 -9.49 7.25
CA SER A 5 -8.48 -8.65 8.23
C SER A 5 -7.05 -9.10 8.52
N GLN A 6 -6.72 -10.37 8.32
CA GLN A 6 -5.35 -10.87 8.49
C GLN A 6 -4.50 -10.53 7.26
N ALA A 7 -5.01 -10.83 6.07
CA ALA A 7 -4.33 -10.50 4.81
C ALA A 7 -4.05 -9.00 4.68
N GLN A 8 -4.98 -8.15 5.10
CA GLN A 8 -4.78 -6.70 5.14
C GLN A 8 -3.66 -6.26 6.10
N ARG A 9 -3.52 -6.91 7.27
CA ARG A 9 -2.43 -6.61 8.21
C ARG A 9 -1.07 -7.00 7.63
N GLU A 10 -0.99 -8.17 6.99
CA GLU A 10 0.24 -8.63 6.33
C GLU A 10 0.69 -7.66 5.23
N VAL A 11 -0.25 -7.13 4.44
CA VAL A 11 0.03 -6.10 3.43
C VAL A 11 0.58 -4.81 4.08
N VAL A 12 -0.05 -4.34 5.16
CA VAL A 12 0.38 -3.14 5.89
C VAL A 12 1.79 -3.30 6.46
N ASP A 13 2.08 -4.45 7.06
CA ASP A 13 3.38 -4.75 7.63
C ASP A 13 4.46 -4.82 6.54
N GLN A 14 4.17 -5.49 5.43
CA GLN A 14 5.09 -5.60 4.30
C GLN A 14 5.40 -4.23 3.67
N VAL A 15 4.40 -3.38 3.48
CA VAL A 15 4.57 -2.01 2.98
C VAL A 15 5.41 -1.18 3.95
N THR A 16 5.16 -1.31 5.26
CA THR A 16 5.92 -0.61 6.31
C THR A 16 7.39 -1.00 6.27
N ILE A 17 7.71 -2.29 6.11
CA ILE A 17 9.10 -2.78 5.99
C ILE A 17 9.78 -2.18 4.76
N THR A 18 9.12 -2.21 3.60
CA THR A 18 9.68 -1.67 2.35
C THR A 18 9.97 -0.18 2.47
N LEU A 19 9.02 0.61 2.96
CA LEU A 19 9.18 2.06 3.12
C LEU A 19 10.22 2.41 4.19
N THR A 20 10.30 1.63 5.27
CA THR A 20 11.34 1.85 6.30
C THR A 20 12.74 1.67 5.72
N ARG A 21 12.92 0.74 4.78
CA ARG A 21 14.19 0.56 4.07
C ARG A 21 14.46 1.71 3.10
N GLU A 22 13.44 2.14 2.35
CA GLU A 22 13.55 3.22 1.36
C GLU A 22 13.84 4.58 2.00
N PHE A 23 13.20 4.88 3.13
CA PHE A 23 13.33 6.16 3.84
C PHE A 23 14.28 6.08 5.05
N GLY A 24 14.96 4.95 5.23
CA GLY A 24 15.92 4.72 6.31
C GLY A 24 17.01 5.79 6.34
N GLY A 25 17.28 6.33 7.52
CA GLY A 25 18.24 7.43 7.71
C GLY A 25 17.68 8.83 7.49
N ARG A 26 16.45 8.96 6.96
CA ARG A 26 15.72 10.24 6.84
C ARG A 26 14.50 10.30 7.76
N LEU A 27 13.80 9.18 7.92
CA LEU A 27 12.61 9.06 8.78
C LEU A 27 12.79 7.88 9.74
N SER A 28 12.26 8.02 10.95
CA SER A 28 12.21 6.91 11.91
C SER A 28 11.17 5.87 11.49
N GLU A 29 11.39 4.60 11.85
CA GLU A 29 10.41 3.52 11.60
C GLU A 29 9.02 3.83 12.19
N GLY A 30 8.96 4.45 13.37
CA GLY A 30 7.69 4.87 14.00
C GLY A 30 6.89 5.82 13.10
N TRP A 31 7.56 6.84 12.56
CA TRP A 31 6.96 7.78 11.61
C TRP A 31 6.45 7.09 10.33
N VAL A 32 7.22 6.17 9.76
CA VAL A 32 6.80 5.40 8.58
C VAL A 32 5.55 4.57 8.88
N ARG A 33 5.54 3.88 10.03
CA ARG A 33 4.42 3.04 10.46
C ARG A 33 3.13 3.85 10.65
N ASP A 34 3.23 5.03 11.24
CA ASP A 34 2.07 5.91 11.47
C ASP A 34 1.49 6.42 10.14
N ILE A 35 2.34 6.80 9.18
CA ILE A 35 1.90 7.20 7.83
C ILE A 35 1.19 6.05 7.11
N VAL A 36 1.75 4.83 7.15
CA VAL A 36 1.13 3.67 6.49
C VAL A 36 -0.23 3.33 7.11
N ARG A 37 -0.37 3.45 8.43
CA ARG A 37 -1.66 3.24 9.12
C ARG A 37 -2.69 4.32 8.78
N GLY A 38 -2.26 5.59 8.67
CA GLY A 38 -3.08 6.69 8.20
C GLY A 38 -3.59 6.45 6.78
N ALA A 39 -2.68 6.15 5.85
CA ALA A 39 -3.04 5.81 4.46
C ALA A 39 -3.98 4.60 4.37
N ARG A 40 -3.81 3.58 5.22
CA ARG A 40 -4.76 2.46 5.32
C ARG A 40 -6.14 2.95 5.73
N HIS A 41 -6.23 3.82 6.75
CA HIS A 41 -7.50 4.35 7.22
C HIS A 41 -8.20 5.22 6.17
N ASP A 42 -7.44 6.04 5.43
CA ASP A 42 -7.99 6.84 4.33
C ASP A 42 -8.60 5.94 3.25
N LEU A 43 -7.91 4.85 2.90
CA LEU A 43 -8.42 3.85 1.95
C LEU A 43 -9.58 3.01 2.52
N ASP A 44 -9.60 2.79 3.83
CA ASP A 44 -10.59 1.98 4.57
C ASP A 44 -11.76 2.86 5.04
N GLY A 45 -12.63 3.24 4.08
CA GLY A 45 -13.89 3.92 4.36
C GLY A 45 -14.13 5.24 3.61
N GLN A 46 -13.11 5.82 2.98
CA GLN A 46 -13.25 7.04 2.17
C GLN A 46 -12.28 7.02 1.00
N ILE A 47 -12.62 6.28 -0.05
CA ILE A 47 -11.89 6.44 -1.31
C ILE A 47 -12.19 7.84 -1.85
N VAL A 48 -11.31 8.79 -1.54
CA VAL A 48 -11.26 10.08 -2.22
C VAL A 48 -10.94 9.84 -3.70
N PRO A 49 -11.63 10.49 -4.65
CA PRO A 49 -11.51 10.23 -6.09
C PRO A 49 -10.07 10.22 -6.62
N GLU A 50 -9.21 11.06 -6.06
CA GLU A 50 -7.79 11.17 -6.42
C GLU A 50 -7.01 9.91 -6.02
N ALA A 51 -7.20 9.43 -4.78
CA ALA A 51 -6.59 8.19 -4.31
C ALA A 51 -7.11 6.98 -5.09
N LEU A 52 -8.39 6.99 -5.51
CA LEU A 52 -8.93 5.98 -6.43
C LEU A 52 -8.18 5.98 -7.75
N GLY A 53 -8.03 7.16 -8.36
CA GLY A 53 -7.35 7.32 -9.65
C GLY A 53 -5.92 6.80 -9.60
N GLU A 54 -5.16 7.17 -8.57
CA GLU A 54 -3.80 6.68 -8.39
C GLU A 54 -3.73 5.16 -8.18
N MET A 55 -4.61 4.61 -7.34
CA MET A 55 -4.61 3.18 -7.06
C MET A 55 -5.05 2.37 -8.28
N LEU A 56 -6.06 2.85 -9.02
CA LEU A 56 -6.49 2.27 -10.29
C LEU A 56 -5.37 2.28 -11.31
N HIS A 57 -4.65 3.40 -11.45
CA HIS A 57 -3.52 3.50 -12.36
C HIS A 57 -2.43 2.49 -11.99
N ARG A 58 -1.99 2.46 -10.73
CA ARG A 58 -0.96 1.51 -10.25
C ARG A 58 -1.38 0.06 -10.48
N LEU A 59 -2.61 -0.29 -10.15
CA LEU A 59 -3.13 -1.64 -10.29
C LEU A 59 -3.29 -2.06 -11.76
N ALA A 60 -3.82 -1.18 -12.61
CA ALA A 60 -3.97 -1.43 -14.04
C ALA A 60 -2.61 -1.60 -14.72
N SER A 61 -1.64 -0.72 -14.43
CA SER A 61 -0.27 -0.83 -14.94
C SER A 61 0.39 -2.14 -14.53
N HIS A 62 0.28 -2.54 -13.26
CA HIS A 62 0.81 -3.83 -12.79
C HIS A 62 0.19 -5.03 -13.54
N ARG A 63 -1.14 -5.02 -13.75
CA ARG A 63 -1.84 -6.07 -14.51
C ARG A 63 -1.40 -6.12 -15.97
N LEU A 64 -1.31 -4.97 -16.64
CA LEU A 64 -0.87 -4.86 -18.02
C LEU A 64 0.56 -5.36 -18.20
N THR A 65 1.49 -4.95 -17.32
CA THR A 65 2.86 -5.45 -17.32
C THR A 65 2.92 -6.97 -17.19
N ARG A 66 2.10 -7.57 -16.32
CA ARG A 66 2.02 -9.03 -16.19
C ARG A 66 1.51 -9.71 -17.47
N VAL A 67 0.52 -9.14 -18.14
CA VAL A 67 0.02 -9.67 -19.42
C VAL A 67 1.11 -9.62 -20.49
N LEU A 68 1.86 -8.52 -20.56
CA LEU A 68 2.94 -8.34 -21.52
C LEU A 68 4.15 -9.27 -21.27
N HIS A 69 4.42 -9.67 -20.03
CA HIS A 69 5.53 -10.60 -19.70
C HIS A 69 5.16 -12.08 -19.91
N VAL A 70 3.91 -12.41 -20.20
CA VAL A 70 3.42 -13.79 -20.45
C VAL A 70 3.24 -14.06 -21.95
N GLY A 71 3.51 -13.07 -22.82
CA GLY A 71 3.46 -13.17 -24.29
C GLY A 71 4.81 -13.43 -24.94
#